data_AF-A0AAV0T376-F1
#
_entry.id   AF-A0AAV0T376-F1
#
_cell.length_a   1.000
_cell.length_b   1.000
_cell.length_c   1.000
_cell.angle_alpha   90.00
_cell.angle_beta   90.00
_cell.angle_gamma   90.00
#
_symmetry.space_group_name_H-M   'P 1'
#
loop_
_entity.id
_entity.type
_entity.pdbx_description
1 polymer ?
#
loop_
_entity_poly.entity_id
_entity_poly.type
_entity_poly.pdbx_seq_one_letter_code
_entity_poly.pdbx_strand_id
1 'polypeptide(L)'
;MANLLPSEKLQEERLIRKLRDYQRANPPNKRCFDCNEMMPQYICLDFNTFVCTACSGIHREFAHRVKSISMSKFTESEVKTMINHGGNEAAQKYWRSKHDPSFRPSGGNDGERTRNFIRLTYIDRKWVYESPRRAQDQEREQKSKSSKKKEKKNNSDDDFFSSTSKACQVYH
;
A
#
# COMPACT_ATOMS: atom_id res chain seq x y z
N MET A 1 -32.09 -12.76 11.47
CA MET A 1 -31.37 -12.07 10.36
C MET A 1 -32.29 -10.98 9.85
N ALA A 2 -31.88 -9.71 9.89
CA ALA A 2 -32.75 -8.62 9.46
C ALA A 2 -32.96 -8.68 7.94
N ASN A 3 -34.21 -8.78 7.49
CA ASN A 3 -34.55 -8.69 6.08
C ASN A 3 -34.42 -7.23 5.63
N LEU A 4 -33.56 -6.97 4.65
CA LEU A 4 -33.38 -5.65 4.06
C LEU A 4 -34.66 -5.17 3.38
N LEU A 5 -34.96 -3.88 3.50
CA LEU A 5 -36.11 -3.28 2.84
C LEU A 5 -35.95 -3.35 1.31
N PRO A 6 -37.04 -3.49 0.53
CA PRO A 6 -36.95 -3.58 -0.94
C PRO A 6 -36.21 -2.40 -1.59
N SER A 7 -36.35 -1.19 -1.04
CA SER A 7 -35.67 0.02 -1.52
C SER A 7 -34.15 -0.04 -1.35
N GLU A 8 -33.67 -0.57 -0.22
CA GLU A 8 -32.24 -0.71 0.08
C GLU A 8 -31.57 -1.72 -0.87
N LYS A 9 -32.25 -2.82 -1.17
CA LYS A 9 -31.76 -3.83 -2.14
C LYS A 9 -31.59 -3.23 -3.54
N LEU A 10 -32.58 -2.47 -4.02
CA LEU A 10 -32.50 -1.78 -5.31
C LEU A 10 -31.34 -0.78 -5.36
N GLN A 11 -31.09 -0.07 -4.25
CA GLN A 11 -29.96 0.85 -4.16
C GLN A 11 -28.62 0.11 -4.18
N GLU A 12 -28.48 -0.99 -3.44
CA GLU A 12 -27.29 -1.84 -3.47
C GLU A 12 -27.02 -2.36 -4.89
N GLU A 13 -28.02 -2.90 -5.57
CA GLU A 13 -27.91 -3.38 -6.95
C GLU A 13 -27.47 -2.27 -7.92
N ARG A 14 -28.04 -1.06 -7.76
CA ARG A 14 -27.65 0.10 -8.58
C ARG A 14 -26.19 0.47 -8.39
N LEU A 15 -25.68 0.42 -7.15
CA LEU A 15 -24.28 0.72 -6.85
C LEU A 15 -23.34 -0.33 -7.43
N ILE A 16 -23.67 -1.62 -7.29
CA ILE A 16 -22.88 -2.70 -7.90
C ILE A 16 -22.86 -2.58 -9.43
N ARG A 17 -24.00 -2.26 -10.05
CA ARG A 17 -24.09 -2.04 -11.50
C ARG A 17 -23.14 -0.92 -11.95
N LYS A 18 -23.14 0.22 -11.25
CA LYS A 18 -22.22 1.34 -11.53
C LYS A 18 -20.75 0.90 -11.47
N LEU A 19 -20.35 0.15 -10.45
CA LEU A 19 -18.98 -0.36 -10.31
C LEU A 19 -18.60 -1.30 -11.47
N ARG A 20 -19.50 -2.20 -11.86
CA ARG A 20 -19.30 -3.11 -12.98
C ARG A 20 -19.22 -2.39 -14.33
N ASP A 21 -20.06 -1.39 -14.54
CA ASP A 21 -20.03 -0.56 -15.74
C ASP A 21 -18.71 0.22 -15.81
N TYR A 22 -18.26 0.82 -14.71
CA TYR A 22 -16.97 1.49 -14.63
C TYR A 22 -15.78 0.53 -14.85
N GLN A 23 -15.86 -0.70 -14.33
CA GLN A 23 -14.86 -1.74 -14.57
C GLN A 23 -14.78 -2.14 -16.06
N ARG A 24 -15.93 -2.26 -16.74
CA ARG A 24 -16.00 -2.65 -18.16
C ARG A 24 -15.60 -1.53 -19.11
N ALA A 25 -15.95 -0.30 -18.77
CA ALA A 25 -15.65 0.88 -19.58
C ALA A 25 -14.15 1.18 -19.66
N ASN A 26 -13.39 0.85 -18.60
CA ASN A 26 -11.96 1.14 -18.51
C ASN A 26 -11.12 -0.14 -18.68
N PRO A 27 -10.38 -0.31 -19.80
CA PRO A 27 -9.56 -1.49 -20.03
C PRO A 27 -8.58 -1.84 -18.89
N PRO A 28 -7.91 -0.88 -18.22
CA PRO A 28 -7.01 -1.18 -17.09
C PRO A 28 -7.71 -1.83 -15.89
N ASN A 29 -9.02 -1.62 -15.72
CA ASN A 29 -9.80 -2.18 -14.61
C ASN A 29 -10.23 -3.64 -14.86
N LYS A 30 -10.06 -4.14 -16.09
CA LYS A 30 -10.35 -5.54 -16.45
C LYS A 30 -9.26 -6.51 -16.00
N ARG A 31 -8.13 -6.00 -15.51
CA ARG A 31 -7.01 -6.79 -14.98
C ARG A 31 -6.69 -6.38 -13.56
N CYS A 32 -6.38 -7.35 -12.71
CA CYS A 32 -5.96 -7.14 -11.33
C CYS A 32 -4.75 -6.19 -11.29
N PHE A 33 -4.80 -5.14 -10.48
CA PHE A 33 -3.72 -4.16 -10.42
C PHE A 33 -2.35 -4.79 -10.11
N ASP A 34 -2.30 -5.73 -9.16
CA ASP A 34 -1.04 -6.30 -8.67
C ASP A 34 -0.51 -7.42 -9.57
N CYS A 35 -1.26 -8.50 -9.82
CA CYS A 35 -0.77 -9.69 -10.53
C CYS A 35 -1.22 -9.84 -12.00
N ASN A 36 -1.93 -8.86 -12.55
CA ASN A 36 -2.42 -8.83 -13.94
C ASN A 36 -3.46 -9.89 -14.33
N GLU A 37 -3.96 -10.66 -13.36
CA GLU A 37 -5.04 -11.63 -13.54
C GLU A 37 -6.29 -11.00 -14.14
N MET A 38 -7.00 -11.74 -14.99
CA MET A 38 -8.22 -11.23 -15.63
C MET A 38 -9.39 -11.13 -14.66
N MET A 39 -10.30 -10.19 -14.95
CA MET A 39 -11.58 -10.00 -14.24
C MET A 39 -11.44 -9.92 -12.72
N PRO A 40 -10.78 -8.88 -12.18
CA PRO A 40 -10.70 -8.69 -10.74
C PRO A 40 -12.11 -8.56 -10.12
N GLN A 41 -12.36 -9.31 -9.05
CA GLN A 41 -13.67 -9.36 -8.39
C GLN A 41 -13.74 -8.52 -7.11
N TYR A 42 -12.60 -7.96 -6.69
CA TYR A 42 -12.46 -7.22 -5.44
C TYR A 42 -12.00 -5.79 -5.71
N ILE A 43 -12.33 -4.89 -4.79
CA ILE A 43 -11.86 -3.51 -4.76
C ILE A 43 -11.11 -3.28 -3.45
N CYS A 44 -9.87 -2.81 -3.54
CA CYS A 44 -9.15 -2.29 -2.39
C CYS A 44 -9.53 -0.81 -2.20
N LEU A 45 -10.31 -0.52 -1.16
CA LEU A 45 -10.89 0.81 -0.91
C LEU A 45 -9.83 1.86 -0.55
N ASP A 46 -8.75 1.46 0.11
CA ASP A 46 -7.71 2.41 0.53
C ASP A 46 -6.96 3.00 -0.66
N PHE A 47 -6.87 2.25 -1.77
CA PHE A 47 -6.15 2.64 -2.98
C PHE A 47 -7.06 2.85 -4.18
N ASN A 48 -8.35 2.54 -4.04
CA ASN A 48 -9.35 2.57 -5.10
C ASN A 48 -8.91 1.77 -6.35
N THR A 49 -8.38 0.56 -6.13
CA THR A 49 -7.90 -0.35 -7.17
C THR A 49 -8.76 -1.61 -7.28
N PHE A 50 -8.84 -2.17 -8.49
CA PHE A 50 -9.44 -3.47 -8.74
C PHE A 50 -8.39 -4.58 -8.62
N VAL A 51 -8.65 -5.56 -7.76
CA VAL A 51 -7.74 -6.67 -7.45
C VAL A 51 -8.45 -8.03 -7.54
N CYS A 52 -7.69 -9.10 -7.80
CA CYS A 52 -8.21 -10.46 -7.85
C CYS A 52 -8.37 -11.06 -6.44
N THR A 53 -8.96 -12.25 -6.35
CA THR A 53 -9.17 -12.97 -5.09
C THR A 53 -7.88 -13.31 -4.35
N ALA A 54 -6.81 -13.69 -5.07
CA ALA A 54 -5.52 -14.00 -4.44
C ALA A 54 -4.88 -12.75 -3.84
N CYS A 55 -4.83 -11.65 -4.61
CA CYS A 55 -4.28 -10.38 -4.14
C CYS A 55 -5.12 -9.78 -3.01
N SER A 56 -6.45 -9.94 -3.02
CA SER A 56 -7.30 -9.46 -1.93
C SER A 56 -6.99 -10.14 -0.59
N GLY A 57 -6.58 -11.40 -0.60
CA GLY A 57 -6.08 -12.10 0.59
C GLY A 57 -4.80 -11.46 1.14
N ILE A 58 -3.82 -11.24 0.27
CA ILE A 58 -2.53 -10.64 0.64
C ILE A 58 -2.71 -9.19 1.12
N HIS A 59 -3.60 -8.42 0.48
CA HIS A 59 -3.93 -7.06 0.93
C HIS A 59 -4.45 -7.03 2.38
N ARG A 60 -5.19 -8.06 2.82
CA ARG A 60 -5.66 -8.16 4.21
C ARG A 60 -4.54 -8.43 5.20
N GLU A 61 -3.47 -9.13 4.79
CA GLU A 61 -2.27 -9.32 5.62
C GLU A 61 -1.61 -7.98 5.99
N PHE A 62 -1.73 -6.98 5.11
CA PHE A 62 -1.27 -5.60 5.34
C PHE A 62 -2.34 -4.68 5.93
N ALA A 63 -3.43 -5.23 6.48
CA ALA A 63 -4.56 -4.49 7.04
C ALA A 63 -5.27 -3.52 6.08
N HIS A 64 -5.16 -3.74 4.75
CA HIS A 64 -5.89 -2.93 3.77
C HIS A 64 -7.38 -3.32 3.73
N ARG A 65 -8.24 -2.33 3.50
CA ARG A 65 -9.70 -2.50 3.37
C ARG A 65 -10.07 -3.00 1.99
N VAL A 66 -10.54 -4.25 1.89
CA VAL A 66 -10.93 -4.87 0.61
C VAL A 66 -12.38 -5.36 0.64
N LYS A 67 -13.15 -5.05 -0.41
CA LYS A 67 -14.56 -5.47 -0.58
C LYS A 67 -14.76 -6.30 -1.85
N SER A 68 -15.60 -7.33 -1.77
CA SER A 68 -16.04 -8.11 -2.94
C SER A 68 -17.13 -7.34 -3.67
N ILE A 69 -17.00 -7.19 -4.99
CA ILE A 69 -17.97 -6.42 -5.77
C ILE A 69 -19.36 -7.09 -5.78
N SER A 70 -19.44 -8.43 -5.71
CA SER A 70 -20.74 -9.11 -5.73
C SER A 70 -21.30 -9.44 -4.35
N MET A 71 -20.47 -9.46 -3.30
CA MET A 71 -20.87 -9.96 -1.97
C MET A 71 -20.83 -8.91 -0.86
N SER A 72 -20.26 -7.73 -1.12
CA SER A 72 -20.11 -6.68 -0.10
C SER A 72 -21.05 -5.51 -0.36
N LYS A 73 -21.48 -4.87 0.72
CA LYS A 73 -22.25 -3.62 0.67
C LYS A 73 -21.31 -2.44 0.42
N PHE A 74 -21.62 -1.64 -0.59
CA PHE A 74 -20.91 -0.41 -0.89
C PHE A 74 -21.74 0.79 -0.50
N THR A 75 -21.09 1.83 0.02
CA THR A 75 -21.74 3.13 0.21
C THR A 75 -21.68 3.93 -1.08
N GLU A 76 -22.58 4.90 -1.23
CA GLU A 76 -22.55 5.80 -2.38
C GLU A 76 -21.26 6.63 -2.44
N SER A 77 -20.70 7.01 -1.28
CA SER A 77 -19.42 7.71 -1.19
C SER A 77 -18.25 6.87 -1.68
N GLU A 78 -18.21 5.58 -1.35
CA GLU A 78 -17.17 4.65 -1.83
C GLU A 78 -17.24 4.51 -3.36
N VAL A 79 -18.44 4.30 -3.92
CA VAL A 79 -18.62 4.18 -5.37
C VAL A 79 -18.25 5.48 -6.09
N LYS A 80 -18.67 6.64 -5.56
CA LYS A 80 -18.34 7.95 -6.13
C LYS A 80 -16.83 8.20 -6.13
N THR A 81 -16.15 7.86 -5.03
CA THR A 81 -14.68 8.00 -4.93
C THR A 81 -13.98 7.10 -5.95
N MET A 82 -14.41 5.83 -6.06
CA MET A 82 -13.88 4.88 -7.02
C MET A 82 -14.01 5.37 -8.46
N ILE A 83 -15.16 5.94 -8.84
CA ILE A 83 -15.44 6.40 -10.21
C ILE A 83 -14.70 7.70 -10.54
N ASN A 84 -14.66 8.66 -9.60
CA ASN A 84 -14.15 10.00 -9.86
C ASN A 84 -12.62 10.12 -9.70
N HIS A 85 -12.05 9.36 -8.77
CA HIS A 85 -10.64 9.49 -8.39
C HIS A 85 -9.86 8.17 -8.41
N GLY A 86 -10.57 7.05 -8.53
CA GLY A 86 -10.01 5.71 -8.49
C GLY A 86 -9.70 5.12 -9.86
N GLY A 87 -9.65 3.79 -9.88
CA GLY A 87 -9.35 3.01 -11.07
C GLY A 87 -7.86 2.69 -11.20
N ASN A 88 -7.60 1.58 -11.88
CA ASN A 88 -6.26 1.03 -12.03
C ASN A 88 -5.36 1.94 -12.87
N GLU A 89 -5.92 2.74 -13.78
CA GLU A 89 -5.16 3.71 -14.56
C GLU A 89 -4.62 4.85 -13.68
N ALA A 90 -5.48 5.47 -12.87
CA ALA A 90 -5.08 6.52 -11.94
C ALA A 90 -4.08 5.98 -10.90
N ALA A 91 -4.36 4.79 -10.36
CA ALA A 91 -3.46 4.11 -9.45
C ALA A 91 -2.11 3.76 -10.12
N GLN A 92 -2.08 3.43 -11.41
CA GLN A 92 -0.84 3.16 -12.11
C GLN A 92 0.00 4.43 -12.25
N LYS A 93 -0.63 5.55 -12.62
CA LYS A 93 0.04 6.86 -12.72
C LYS A 93 0.63 7.30 -11.38
N TYR A 94 -0.03 6.98 -10.28
CA TYR A 94 0.44 7.35 -8.94
C TYR A 94 1.40 6.33 -8.33
N TRP A 95 0.99 5.08 -8.11
CA TRP A 95 1.76 4.07 -7.39
C TRP A 95 2.88 3.44 -8.21
N ARG A 96 2.79 3.50 -9.54
CA ARG A 96 3.69 2.83 -10.48
C ARG A 96 4.28 3.77 -11.52
N SER A 97 4.45 5.04 -11.16
CA SER A 97 4.96 6.08 -12.08
C SER A 97 6.36 5.76 -12.65
N LYS A 98 7.21 5.13 -11.84
CA LYS A 98 8.62 4.77 -12.18
C LYS A 98 8.85 3.25 -12.22
N HIS A 99 7.77 2.47 -12.30
CA HIS A 99 7.82 1.02 -12.15
C HIS A 99 8.09 0.33 -13.50
N ASP A 100 9.09 -0.55 -13.57
CA ASP A 100 9.31 -1.44 -14.71
C ASP A 100 8.23 -2.54 -14.75
N PRO A 101 7.38 -2.60 -15.80
CA PRO A 101 6.34 -3.61 -15.95
C PRO A 101 6.80 -5.06 -15.73
N SER A 102 8.07 -5.37 -15.99
CA SER A 102 8.68 -6.71 -15.84
C SER A 102 8.76 -7.19 -14.39
N PHE A 103 8.77 -6.27 -13.42
CA PHE A 103 8.83 -6.62 -12.00
C PHE A 103 7.48 -7.11 -11.45
N ARG A 104 6.39 -6.84 -12.17
CA ARG A 104 5.04 -7.24 -11.78
C ARG A 104 4.90 -8.77 -11.81
N PRO A 105 4.38 -9.39 -10.73
CA PRO A 105 4.08 -10.82 -10.75
C PRO A 105 3.03 -11.14 -11.82
N SER A 106 3.18 -12.28 -12.48
CA SER A 106 2.23 -12.76 -13.50
C SER A 106 1.43 -13.92 -12.94
N GLY A 107 0.12 -13.75 -12.80
CA GLY A 107 -0.77 -14.75 -12.23
C GLY A 107 -0.62 -14.80 -10.70
N GLY A 108 -1.72 -14.80 -9.97
CA GLY A 108 -1.73 -14.75 -8.50
C GLY A 108 -1.15 -15.98 -7.77
N ASN A 109 -0.43 -16.86 -8.48
CA ASN A 109 0.05 -18.15 -7.99
C ASN A 109 1.34 -18.02 -7.16
N ASP A 110 2.17 -17.01 -7.44
CA ASP A 110 3.37 -16.73 -6.66
C ASP A 110 3.05 -15.78 -5.50
N GLY A 111 2.59 -16.36 -4.40
CA GLY A 111 2.14 -15.61 -3.22
C GLY A 111 3.25 -14.76 -2.59
N GLU A 112 4.49 -15.24 -2.58
CA GLU A 112 5.62 -14.53 -1.97
C GLU A 112 6.05 -13.33 -2.81
N ARG A 113 6.22 -13.52 -4.13
CA ARG A 113 6.54 -12.41 -5.03
C ARG A 113 5.41 -11.38 -5.06
N THR A 114 4.16 -11.83 -5.02
CA THR A 114 2.99 -10.93 -4.96
C THR A 114 2.93 -10.16 -3.64
N ARG A 115 3.21 -10.80 -2.51
CA ARG A 115 3.33 -10.14 -1.21
C ARG A 115 4.42 -9.09 -1.19
N ASN A 116 5.61 -9.43 -1.68
CA ASN A 116 6.71 -8.47 -1.76
C ASN A 116 6.36 -7.30 -2.69
N PHE A 117 5.71 -7.58 -3.83
CA PHE A 117 5.23 -6.55 -4.74
C PHE A 117 4.24 -5.58 -4.09
N ILE A 118 3.23 -6.10 -3.38
CA ILE A 118 2.23 -5.29 -2.67
C ILE A 118 2.92 -4.45 -1.58
N ARG A 119 3.83 -5.04 -0.81
CA ARG A 119 4.62 -4.32 0.19
C ARG A 119 5.39 -3.15 -0.43
N LEU A 120 6.15 -3.41 -1.49
CA LEU A 120 6.96 -2.40 -2.17
C LEU A 120 6.11 -1.27 -2.77
N THR A 121 4.92 -1.61 -3.25
CA THR A 121 4.00 -0.66 -3.89
C THR A 121 3.33 0.25 -2.88
N TYR A 122 2.70 -0.32 -1.85
CA TYR A 122 1.79 0.43 -0.98
C TYR A 122 2.41 0.84 0.35
N ILE A 123 3.35 0.04 0.89
CA ILE A 123 4.00 0.31 2.18
C ILE A 123 5.28 1.09 1.97
N ASP A 124 6.21 0.55 1.18
CA ASP A 124 7.51 1.19 0.93
C ASP A 124 7.41 2.30 -0.12
N ARG A 125 6.28 2.41 -0.83
CA ARG A 125 5.96 3.48 -1.80
C ARG A 125 7.04 3.67 -2.87
N LYS A 126 7.70 2.57 -3.26
CA LYS A 126 8.95 2.57 -4.02
C LYS A 126 8.88 3.30 -5.36
N TRP A 127 7.71 3.29 -6.01
CA TRP A 127 7.52 3.86 -7.35
C TRP A 127 6.47 4.96 -7.41
N VAL A 128 6.15 5.55 -6.26
CA VAL A 128 5.14 6.61 -6.19
C VAL A 128 5.61 7.85 -6.98
N TYR A 129 4.66 8.50 -7.65
CA TYR A 129 4.89 9.79 -8.27
C TYR A 129 5.25 10.83 -7.21
N GLU A 130 6.49 11.32 -7.27
CA GLU A 130 6.95 12.42 -6.44
C GLU A 130 6.60 13.74 -7.14
N SER A 131 5.68 14.52 -6.55
CA SER A 131 5.52 15.92 -6.98
C SER A 131 6.84 16.66 -6.75
N PRO A 132 7.30 17.53 -7.68
CA PRO A 132 8.55 18.27 -7.53
C PRO A 132 8.68 19.01 -6.19
N ARG A 133 7.56 19.45 -5.60
CA ARG A 133 7.54 20.10 -4.27
C ARG A 133 7.83 19.12 -3.13
N ARG A 134 7.24 17.91 -3.15
CA ARG A 134 7.46 16.89 -2.11
C ARG A 134 8.86 16.30 -2.15
N ALA A 135 9.46 16.19 -3.33
CA ALA A 135 10.85 15.77 -3.48
C ALA A 135 11.79 16.70 -2.70
N GLN A 136 11.58 18.02 -2.82
CA GLN A 136 12.38 19.04 -2.13
C GLN A 136 12.19 18.98 -0.62
N ASP A 137 10.97 18.77 -0.14
CA ASP A 137 10.67 18.69 1.30
C ASP A 137 11.27 17.42 1.94
N GLN A 138 11.18 16.28 1.27
CA GLN A 138 11.77 15.02 1.74
C GLN A 138 13.31 15.06 1.73
N GLU A 139 13.92 15.70 0.72
CA GLU A 139 15.37 15.87 0.67
C GLU A 139 15.86 16.78 1.81
N ARG A 140 15.09 17.82 2.17
CA ARG A 140 15.36 18.66 3.35
C ARG A 140 15.21 17.87 4.66
N GLU A 141 14.17 17.05 4.80
CA GLU A 141 14.02 16.19 5.98
C GLU A 141 15.13 15.14 6.10
N GLN A 142 15.53 14.50 5.00
CA GLN A 142 16.63 13.52 5.00
C GLN A 142 17.97 14.18 5.35
N LYS A 143 18.25 15.38 4.81
CA LYS A 143 19.43 16.17 5.21
C LYS A 143 19.38 16.53 6.70
N SER A 144 18.24 16.94 7.23
CA SER A 144 18.09 17.28 8.65
C SER A 144 18.29 16.08 9.60
N LYS A 145 17.86 14.88 9.21
CA LYS A 145 18.07 13.63 9.97
C LYS A 145 19.53 13.14 9.89
N SER A 146 20.20 13.36 8.77
CA SER A 146 21.64 13.08 8.60
C SER A 146 22.50 13.99 9.48
N SER A 147 22.18 15.28 9.57
CA SER A 147 22.90 16.23 10.43
C SER A 147 22.78 15.89 11.92
N LYS A 148 21.58 15.51 12.41
CA LYS A 148 21.37 15.05 13.80
C LYS A 148 22.13 13.76 14.14
N LYS A 149 22.39 12.89 13.16
CA LYS A 149 23.14 11.64 13.37
C LYS A 149 24.66 11.88 13.43
N LYS A 150 25.17 12.95 12.80
CA LYS A 150 26.57 13.40 12.94
C LYS A 150 26.84 14.08 14.29
N GLU A 151 25.92 14.91 14.78
CA GLU A 151 26.06 15.56 16.10
C GLU A 151 26.13 14.55 17.26
N LYS A 152 25.31 13.49 17.22
CA LYS A 152 25.36 12.43 18.25
C LYS A 152 26.65 11.61 18.25
N LYS A 153 27.43 11.61 17.16
CA LYS A 153 28.68 10.85 17.06
C LYS A 153 29.91 11.66 17.51
N ASN A 154 29.80 12.99 17.53
CA ASN A 154 30.88 13.89 17.96
C ASN A 154 30.87 14.18 19.48
N ASN A 155 29.83 13.74 20.21
CA ASN A 155 29.66 13.98 21.65
C ASN A 155 29.98 12.72 22.49
N SER A 156 30.77 11.76 21.99
CA SER A 156 31.04 10.50 22.70
C SER A 156 32.52 10.14 22.84
N ASP A 157 33.44 11.07 22.53
CA ASP A 157 34.89 10.83 22.59
C ASP A 157 35.58 11.72 23.65
N ASP A 158 35.04 11.79 24.87
CA ASP A 158 35.74 12.36 26.01
C ASP A 158 35.39 11.56 27.28
N ASP A 159 36.15 10.49 27.55
CA ASP A 159 36.46 10.04 28.92
C ASP A 159 37.76 9.23 28.90
N PHE A 160 38.82 10.02 28.90
CA PHE A 160 40.22 9.71 29.03
C PHE A 160 40.59 9.72 30.53
N PHE A 161 41.24 8.64 31.00
CA PHE A 161 42.23 8.57 32.09
C PHE A 161 41.89 7.88 33.45
N SER A 162 42.89 7.09 33.90
CA SER A 162 43.24 6.67 35.28
C SER A 162 42.75 5.28 35.74
N SER A 163 43.63 4.25 35.72
CA SER A 163 44.43 3.70 36.85
C SER A 163 43.59 2.92 37.88
N THR A 164 43.87 1.71 38.34
CA THR A 164 45.10 0.91 38.51
C THR A 164 44.65 -0.51 38.90
N SER A 165 45.16 -1.56 38.26
CA SER A 165 45.04 -2.93 38.76
C SER A 165 46.27 -3.29 39.60
N LYS A 166 46.10 -3.53 40.90
CA LYS A 166 47.05 -4.33 41.70
C LYS A 166 46.38 -4.94 42.95
N ALA A 167 46.31 -6.27 42.91
CA ALA A 167 46.44 -7.26 43.97
C ALA A 167 45.57 -7.14 45.25
N CYS A 168 44.63 -8.08 45.38
CA CYS A 168 44.02 -8.48 46.64
C CYS A 168 45.02 -9.38 47.42
N GLN A 169 45.44 -8.94 48.60
CA GLN A 169 46.14 -9.75 49.60
C GLN A 169 45.10 -10.54 50.42
N VAL A 170 45.34 -11.84 50.60
CA VAL A 170 44.77 -12.60 51.72
C VAL A 170 45.96 -13.06 52.56
N TYR A 171 45.96 -12.62 53.83
CA TYR A 171 46.88 -13.09 54.87
C TYR A 171 46.18 -14.13 55.75
N HIS A 172 47.03 -15.04 56.23
CA HIS A 172 46.88 -16.05 57.29
C HIS A 172 46.11 -17.34 56.99
#